data_AF-A0A8S9LHA1-F1
#
_entry.id   AF-A0A8S9LHA1-F1
#
_cell.length_a   1.000
_cell.length_b   1.000
_cell.length_c   1.000
_cell.angle_alpha   90.00
_cell.angle_beta   90.00
_cell.angle_gamma   90.00
#
_symmetry.space_group_name_H-M   'P 1'
#
loop_
_entity.id
_entity.type
_entity.pdbx_description
1 polymer ?
#
loop_
_entity_poly.entity_id
_entity_poly.type
_entity_poly.pdbx_seq_one_letter_code
_entity_poly.pdbx_strand_id
1 'polypeptide(L)'
;MQAENDAKEGADFSAAKHCRMELLLQQSVGHAESAFKHCKTTHESLKEMNSKQVADVSSLVKSACDNNEEHDTEVDSARTAAEKDVAKNSDEIIQQIDRMSEDEKVSVSQILDNVKTHEISLESFQQDHCFQARCIEDKAQETFQQRYMEYEPTGTTPCKSEPEVPTKATIESLRAKPVESLVEAFRENNSYESFAAKESKPQQLTRSPLSQVN
;
A
#
# COMPACT_ATOMS: atom_id res chain seq x y z
N MET A 1 -17.80 -98.82 108.84
CA MET A 1 -18.46 -97.50 108.74
C MET A 1 -17.52 -96.41 108.22
N GLN A 2 -16.27 -96.26 108.71
CA GLN A 2 -15.33 -95.22 108.22
C GLN A 2 -14.97 -95.36 106.73
N ALA A 3 -14.45 -96.51 106.30
CA ALA A 3 -13.99 -96.73 104.92
C ALA A 3 -15.11 -96.63 103.85
N GLU A 4 -16.35 -96.88 104.23
CA GLU A 4 -17.52 -96.76 103.35
C GLU A 4 -17.93 -95.29 103.17
N ASN A 5 -17.85 -94.50 104.24
CA ASN A 5 -18.05 -93.05 104.17
C ASN A 5 -16.94 -92.36 103.35
N ASP A 6 -15.69 -92.76 103.53
CA ASP A 6 -14.55 -92.22 102.78
C ASP A 6 -14.66 -92.56 101.27
N ALA A 7 -15.11 -93.77 100.93
CA ALA A 7 -15.35 -94.18 99.54
C ALA A 7 -16.50 -93.39 98.89
N LYS A 8 -17.57 -93.11 99.66
CA LYS A 8 -18.71 -92.30 99.21
C LYS A 8 -18.32 -90.85 98.99
N GLU A 9 -17.60 -90.23 99.93
CA GLU A 9 -17.12 -88.85 99.81
C GLU A 9 -16.14 -88.69 98.64
N GLY A 10 -15.26 -89.68 98.43
CA GLY A 10 -14.38 -89.72 97.26
C GLY A 10 -15.13 -89.84 95.93
N ALA A 11 -16.19 -90.64 95.87
CA ALA A 11 -17.06 -90.77 94.71
C ALA A 11 -17.82 -89.46 94.41
N ASP A 12 -18.40 -88.83 95.44
CA ASP A 12 -19.13 -87.56 95.32
C ASP A 12 -18.20 -86.40 94.88
N PHE A 13 -16.99 -86.31 95.43
CA PHE A 13 -15.99 -85.34 95.01
C PHE A 13 -15.55 -85.55 93.55
N SER A 14 -15.33 -86.80 93.14
CA SER A 14 -14.98 -87.15 91.77
C SER A 14 -16.10 -86.81 90.79
N ALA A 15 -17.36 -87.09 91.15
CA ALA A 15 -18.53 -86.74 90.35
C ALA A 15 -18.67 -85.21 90.20
N ALA A 16 -18.53 -84.45 91.28
CA ALA A 16 -18.56 -82.99 91.24
C ALA A 16 -17.46 -82.39 90.35
N LYS A 17 -16.23 -82.95 90.43
CA LYS A 17 -15.13 -82.57 89.54
C LYS A 17 -15.44 -82.87 88.08
N HIS A 18 -15.99 -84.05 87.79
CA HIS A 18 -16.40 -84.44 86.43
C HIS A 18 -17.44 -83.47 85.88
N CYS A 19 -18.51 -83.17 86.63
CA CYS A 19 -19.55 -82.22 86.21
C CYS A 19 -18.98 -80.82 85.95
N ARG A 20 -18.05 -80.34 86.80
CA ARG A 20 -17.38 -79.05 86.57
C ARG A 20 -16.52 -79.07 85.31
N MET A 21 -15.79 -80.15 85.08
CA MET A 21 -14.93 -80.30 83.89
C MET A 21 -15.77 -80.36 82.61
N GLU A 22 -16.90 -81.07 82.64
CA GLU A 22 -17.86 -81.13 81.54
C GLU A 22 -18.46 -79.75 81.24
N LEU A 23 -18.87 -79.00 82.26
CA LEU A 23 -19.36 -77.63 82.09
C LEU A 23 -18.31 -76.71 81.45
N LEU A 24 -17.06 -76.77 81.94
CA LEU A 24 -15.97 -75.98 81.37
C LEU A 24 -15.65 -76.38 79.94
N LEU A 25 -15.71 -77.67 79.62
CA LEU A 25 -15.51 -78.18 78.26
C LEU A 25 -16.62 -77.66 77.32
N GLN A 26 -17.88 -77.75 77.73
CA GLN A 26 -19.01 -77.21 76.97
C GLN A 26 -18.86 -75.71 76.73
N GLN A 27 -18.44 -74.94 77.75
CA GLN A 27 -18.14 -73.51 77.60
C GLN A 27 -16.99 -73.26 76.63
N SER A 28 -15.90 -74.02 76.74
CA SER A 28 -14.76 -73.91 75.84
C SER A 28 -15.15 -74.19 74.38
N VAL A 29 -15.97 -75.21 74.15
CA VAL A 29 -16.50 -75.55 72.82
C VAL A 29 -17.40 -74.43 72.31
N GLY A 30 -18.33 -73.92 73.11
CA GLY A 30 -19.20 -72.81 72.71
C GLY A 30 -18.44 -71.52 72.37
N HIS A 31 -17.37 -71.20 73.10
CA HIS A 31 -16.50 -70.07 72.77
C HIS A 31 -15.72 -70.32 71.47
N ALA A 32 -15.18 -71.53 71.28
CA ALA A 32 -14.46 -71.88 70.05
C ALA A 32 -15.38 -71.82 68.82
N GLU A 33 -16.61 -72.31 68.93
CA GLU A 33 -17.63 -72.23 67.87
C GLU A 33 -18.02 -70.79 67.54
N SER A 34 -18.22 -69.95 68.57
CA SER A 34 -18.53 -68.53 68.38
C SER A 34 -17.39 -67.78 67.71
N ALA A 35 -16.15 -68.02 68.16
CA ALA A 35 -14.94 -67.44 67.56
C ALA A 35 -14.76 -67.92 66.11
N PHE A 36 -15.01 -69.18 65.82
CA PHE A 36 -14.97 -69.74 64.48
C PHE A 36 -16.00 -69.08 63.56
N LYS A 37 -17.24 -68.90 64.04
CA LYS A 37 -18.29 -68.20 63.29
C LYS A 37 -17.91 -66.75 62.98
N HIS A 38 -17.37 -66.02 63.97
CA HIS A 38 -16.89 -64.66 63.76
C HIS A 38 -15.75 -64.60 62.74
N CYS A 39 -14.76 -65.49 62.86
CA CYS A 39 -13.66 -65.58 61.90
C CYS A 39 -14.17 -65.83 60.47
N LYS A 40 -15.13 -66.73 60.31
CA LYS A 40 -15.76 -67.02 59.02
C LYS A 40 -16.47 -65.79 58.44
N THR A 41 -17.31 -65.11 59.22
CA THR A 41 -18.01 -63.89 58.77
C THR A 41 -17.03 -62.79 58.40
N THR A 42 -16.00 -62.54 59.21
CA THR A 42 -14.97 -61.54 58.90
C THR A 42 -14.22 -61.90 57.62
N HIS A 43 -13.89 -63.17 57.40
CA HIS A 43 -13.24 -63.61 56.18
C HIS A 43 -14.11 -63.41 54.94
N GLU A 44 -15.41 -63.71 55.02
CA GLU A 44 -16.36 -63.48 53.93
C GLU A 44 -16.49 -61.99 53.60
N SER A 45 -16.64 -61.12 54.60
CA SER A 45 -16.68 -59.66 54.39
C SER A 45 -15.39 -59.11 53.81
N LEU A 46 -14.22 -59.60 54.27
CA LEU A 46 -12.92 -59.19 53.73
C LEU A 46 -12.79 -59.62 52.26
N LYS A 47 -13.24 -60.82 51.91
CA LYS A 47 -13.23 -61.32 50.53
C LYS A 47 -14.09 -60.47 49.62
N GLU A 48 -15.31 -60.11 50.05
CA GLU A 48 -16.21 -59.23 49.29
C GLU A 48 -15.59 -57.85 49.09
N MET A 49 -15.10 -57.23 50.16
CA MET A 49 -14.44 -55.92 50.09
C MET A 49 -13.23 -55.94 49.16
N ASN A 50 -12.38 -56.97 49.26
CA ASN A 50 -11.22 -57.12 48.39
C ASN A 50 -11.64 -57.30 46.93
N SER A 51 -12.67 -58.11 46.66
CA SER A 51 -13.19 -58.30 45.29
C SER A 51 -13.69 -56.98 44.70
N LYS A 52 -14.39 -56.16 45.50
CA LYS A 52 -14.85 -54.84 45.07
C LYS A 52 -13.67 -53.91 44.80
N GLN A 53 -12.70 -53.84 45.72
CA GLN A 53 -11.52 -52.99 45.56
C GLN A 53 -10.72 -53.37 44.31
N VAL A 54 -10.53 -54.66 44.04
CA VAL A 54 -9.84 -55.13 42.82
C VAL A 54 -10.59 -54.69 41.56
N ALA A 55 -11.92 -54.78 41.55
CA ALA A 55 -12.73 -54.32 40.43
C ALA A 55 -12.63 -52.80 40.22
N ASP A 56 -12.72 -52.01 41.29
CA ASP A 56 -12.63 -50.55 41.24
C ASP A 56 -11.24 -50.10 40.71
N VAL A 57 -10.17 -50.70 41.24
CA VAL A 57 -8.80 -50.42 40.77
C VAL A 57 -8.60 -50.83 39.32
N SER A 58 -9.11 -52.00 38.91
CA SER A 58 -9.00 -52.46 37.53
C SER A 58 -9.75 -51.52 36.56
N SER A 59 -10.91 -51.01 36.97
CA SER A 59 -11.67 -50.03 36.18
C SER A 59 -10.90 -48.72 36.03
N LEU A 60 -10.31 -48.23 37.13
CA LEU A 60 -9.51 -47.01 37.13
C LEU A 60 -8.27 -47.14 36.24
N VAL A 61 -7.53 -48.24 36.36
CA VAL A 61 -6.34 -48.51 35.53
C VAL A 61 -6.73 -48.57 34.06
N LYS A 62 -7.83 -49.25 33.73
CA LYS A 62 -8.31 -49.33 32.35
C LYS A 62 -8.65 -47.95 31.80
N SER A 63 -9.44 -47.15 32.53
CA SER A 63 -9.77 -45.79 32.12
C SER A 63 -8.53 -44.91 31.97
N ALA A 64 -7.54 -45.04 32.85
CA ALA A 64 -6.28 -44.31 32.72
C ALA A 64 -5.49 -44.73 31.48
N CYS A 65 -5.45 -46.02 31.13
CA CYS A 65 -4.85 -46.51 29.90
C CYS A 65 -5.57 -45.97 28.66
N ASP A 66 -6.90 -46.06 28.63
CA ASP A 66 -7.72 -45.58 27.51
C ASP A 66 -7.50 -44.07 27.29
N ASN A 67 -7.49 -43.27 28.37
CA ASN A 67 -7.23 -41.84 28.32
C ASN A 67 -5.80 -41.52 27.83
N ASN A 68 -4.80 -42.30 28.22
CA ASN A 68 -3.43 -42.10 27.76
C ASN A 68 -3.29 -42.39 26.27
N GLU A 69 -3.97 -43.43 25.75
CA GLU A 69 -4.00 -43.74 24.32
C GLU A 69 -4.68 -42.61 23.53
N GLU A 70 -5.83 -42.10 24.03
CA GLU A 70 -6.50 -40.95 23.41
C GLU A 70 -5.58 -39.72 23.38
N HIS A 71 -4.96 -39.38 24.50
CA HIS A 71 -4.04 -38.24 24.57
C HIS A 71 -2.83 -38.40 23.63
N ASP A 72 -2.26 -39.60 23.50
CA ASP A 72 -1.17 -39.87 22.55
C ASP A 72 -1.62 -39.59 21.10
N THR A 73 -2.82 -40.03 20.73
CA THR A 73 -3.38 -39.74 19.40
C THR A 73 -3.67 -38.26 19.17
N GLU A 74 -4.13 -37.53 20.19
CA GLU A 74 -4.36 -36.09 20.12
C GLU A 74 -3.04 -35.33 19.91
N VAL A 75 -2.01 -35.67 20.69
CA VAL A 75 -0.67 -35.07 20.58
C VAL A 75 -0.06 -35.34 19.21
N ASP A 76 -0.13 -36.57 18.70
CA ASP A 76 0.39 -36.91 17.38
C ASP A 76 -0.35 -36.18 16.25
N SER A 77 -1.67 -36.03 16.37
CA SER A 77 -2.49 -35.26 15.43
C SER A 77 -2.11 -33.77 15.45
N ALA A 78 -2.02 -33.17 16.63
CA ALA A 78 -1.63 -31.77 16.81
C ALA A 78 -0.21 -31.51 16.30
N ARG A 79 0.74 -32.41 16.58
CA ARG A 79 2.11 -32.33 16.07
C ARG A 79 2.12 -32.34 14.54
N THR A 80 1.43 -33.30 13.92
CA THR A 80 1.38 -33.44 12.46
C THR A 80 0.76 -32.21 11.79
N ALA A 81 -0.31 -31.67 12.38
CA ALA A 81 -0.93 -30.44 11.90
C ALA A 81 0.03 -29.25 11.97
N ALA A 82 0.69 -29.06 13.12
CA ALA A 82 1.66 -27.99 13.32
C ALA A 82 2.86 -28.10 12.36
N GLU A 83 3.41 -29.31 12.17
CA GLU A 83 4.51 -29.55 11.22
C GLU A 83 4.11 -29.20 9.79
N LYS A 84 2.91 -29.60 9.37
CA LYS A 84 2.38 -29.27 8.04
C LYS A 84 2.20 -27.77 7.85
N ASP A 85 1.65 -27.08 8.86
CA ASP A 85 1.43 -25.64 8.79
C ASP A 85 2.75 -24.88 8.74
N VAL A 86 3.74 -25.28 9.54
CA VAL A 86 5.10 -24.69 9.50
C VAL A 86 5.76 -24.93 8.16
N ALA A 87 5.69 -26.13 7.60
CA ALA A 87 6.26 -26.44 6.29
C ALA A 87 5.62 -25.57 5.20
N LYS A 88 4.29 -25.53 5.15
CA LYS A 88 3.54 -24.71 4.19
C LYS A 88 3.90 -23.23 4.30
N ASN A 89 3.88 -22.67 5.51
CA ASN A 89 4.19 -21.26 5.73
C ASN A 89 5.65 -20.93 5.36
N SER A 90 6.58 -21.85 5.64
CA SER A 90 7.99 -21.69 5.24
C SER A 90 8.13 -21.65 3.72
N ASP A 91 7.46 -22.56 3.01
CA ASP A 91 7.45 -22.59 1.54
C ASP A 91 6.84 -21.31 0.95
N GLU A 92 5.74 -20.81 1.52
CA GLU A 92 5.10 -19.56 1.09
C GLU A 92 6.03 -18.35 1.28
N ILE A 93 6.74 -18.27 2.40
CA ILE A 93 7.71 -17.21 2.67
C ILE A 93 8.86 -17.26 1.66
N ILE A 94 9.42 -18.44 1.39
CA ILE A 94 10.51 -18.61 0.41
C ILE A 94 10.04 -18.14 -0.98
N GLN A 95 8.87 -18.60 -1.43
CA GLN A 95 8.33 -18.17 -2.72
C GLN A 95 8.05 -16.67 -2.80
N GLN A 96 7.64 -16.05 -1.69
CA GLN A 96 7.45 -14.60 -1.62
C GLN A 96 8.78 -13.86 -1.77
N ILE A 97 9.83 -14.31 -1.09
CA ILE A 97 11.18 -13.74 -1.18
C ILE A 97 11.71 -13.88 -2.62
N ASP A 98 11.56 -15.04 -3.24
CA ASP A 98 12.00 -15.28 -4.62
C ASP A 98 11.29 -14.33 -5.59
N ARG A 99 9.95 -14.20 -5.48
CA ARG A 99 9.18 -13.26 -6.30
C ARG A 99 9.63 -11.81 -6.10
N MET A 100 9.82 -11.38 -4.85
CA MET A 100 10.30 -10.04 -4.55
C MET A 100 11.69 -9.77 -5.12
N SER A 101 12.60 -10.74 -5.04
CA SER A 101 13.94 -10.64 -5.62
C SER A 101 13.90 -10.48 -7.14
N GLU A 102 13.04 -11.24 -7.83
CA GLU A 102 12.89 -11.09 -9.29
C GLU A 102 12.27 -9.73 -9.66
N ASP A 103 11.25 -9.28 -8.92
CA ASP A 103 10.65 -7.95 -9.13
C ASP A 103 11.68 -6.82 -8.91
N GLU A 104 12.53 -6.93 -7.89
CA GLU A 104 13.61 -5.99 -7.60
C GLU A 104 14.63 -5.95 -8.75
N LYS A 105 15.07 -7.12 -9.26
CA LYS A 105 15.97 -7.19 -10.42
C LYS A 105 15.39 -6.50 -11.65
N VAL A 106 14.11 -6.71 -11.93
CA VAL A 106 13.40 -6.05 -13.04
C VAL A 106 13.39 -4.54 -12.83
N SER A 107 13.04 -4.08 -11.63
CA SER A 107 13.01 -2.64 -11.31
C SER A 107 14.39 -2.00 -11.46
N VAL A 108 15.44 -2.63 -10.92
CA VAL A 108 16.82 -2.16 -11.05
C VAL A 108 17.26 -2.10 -12.51
N SER A 109 16.94 -3.13 -13.31
CA SER A 109 17.24 -3.13 -14.74
C SER A 109 16.58 -1.97 -15.48
N GLN A 110 15.30 -1.71 -15.21
CA GLN A 110 14.56 -0.59 -15.81
C GLN A 110 15.16 0.77 -15.44
N ILE A 111 15.54 0.96 -14.18
CA ILE A 111 16.21 2.19 -13.73
C ILE A 111 17.53 2.36 -14.46
N LEU A 112 18.33 1.29 -14.57
CA LEU A 112 19.61 1.32 -15.26
C LEU A 112 19.45 1.69 -16.74
N ASP A 113 18.47 1.12 -17.42
CA ASP A 113 18.20 1.40 -18.84
C ASP A 113 17.72 2.84 -19.06
N ASN A 114 16.90 3.37 -18.14
CA ASN A 114 16.50 4.78 -18.16
C ASN A 114 17.70 5.71 -17.92
N VAL A 115 18.58 5.39 -16.97
CA VAL A 115 19.80 6.16 -16.70
C VAL A 115 20.71 6.19 -17.93
N LYS A 116 20.93 5.05 -18.60
CA LYS A 116 21.70 5.01 -19.86
C LYS A 116 21.06 5.85 -20.96
N THR A 117 19.72 5.81 -21.07
CA THR A 117 18.99 6.62 -22.04
C THR A 117 19.17 8.11 -21.77
N HIS A 118 19.10 8.52 -20.50
CA HIS A 118 19.36 9.90 -20.09
C HIS A 118 20.81 10.33 -20.33
N GLU A 119 21.78 9.46 -20.07
CA GLU A 119 23.20 9.71 -20.34
C GLU A 119 23.43 10.06 -21.82
N ILE A 120 22.91 9.23 -22.74
CA ILE A 120 23.01 9.45 -24.19
C ILE A 120 22.37 10.80 -24.58
N SER A 121 21.18 11.10 -24.05
CA SER A 121 20.49 12.35 -24.35
C SER A 121 21.24 13.58 -23.80
N LEU A 122 21.94 13.44 -22.68
CA LEU A 122 22.71 14.53 -22.09
C LEU A 122 23.99 14.77 -22.89
N GLU A 123 24.64 13.72 -23.36
CA GLU A 123 25.80 13.79 -24.23
C GLU A 123 25.46 14.50 -25.56
N SER A 124 24.36 14.12 -26.21
CA SER A 124 23.92 14.79 -27.44
C SER A 124 23.61 16.26 -27.20
N PHE A 125 22.90 16.59 -26.12
CA PHE A 125 22.60 17.96 -25.74
C PHE A 125 23.88 18.78 -25.51
N GLN A 126 24.88 18.20 -24.83
CA GLN A 126 26.16 18.85 -24.60
C GLN A 126 26.89 19.13 -25.91
N GLN A 127 26.94 18.16 -26.83
CA GLN A 127 27.57 18.35 -28.14
C GLN A 127 26.89 19.45 -28.94
N ASP A 128 25.56 19.45 -29.01
CA ASP A 128 24.76 20.47 -29.70
C ASP A 128 25.00 21.86 -29.10
N HIS A 129 24.99 21.96 -27.78
CA HIS A 129 25.24 23.22 -27.07
C HIS A 129 26.67 23.73 -27.33
N CYS A 130 27.68 22.87 -27.27
CA CYS A 130 29.05 23.23 -27.61
C CYS A 130 29.19 23.73 -29.05
N PHE A 131 28.51 23.09 -30.00
CA PHE A 131 28.49 23.52 -31.40
C PHE A 131 27.84 24.91 -31.54
N GLN A 132 26.66 25.11 -30.96
CA GLN A 132 25.97 26.39 -31.02
C GLN A 132 26.76 27.53 -30.37
N ALA A 133 27.36 27.28 -29.21
CA ALA A 133 28.21 28.25 -28.52
C ALA A 133 29.38 28.69 -29.40
N ARG A 134 30.07 27.74 -30.05
CA ARG A 134 31.14 28.04 -31.00
C ARG A 134 30.63 28.81 -32.23
N CYS A 135 29.49 28.45 -32.79
CA CYS A 135 28.89 29.21 -33.90
C CYS A 135 28.56 30.66 -33.52
N ILE A 136 28.10 30.90 -32.29
CA ILE A 136 27.84 32.25 -31.79
C ILE A 136 29.15 33.02 -31.63
N GLU A 137 30.17 32.40 -31.05
CA GLU A 137 31.52 32.98 -30.90
C GLU A 137 32.10 33.37 -32.27
N ASP A 138 32.09 32.46 -33.24
CA ASP A 138 32.58 32.70 -34.60
C ASP A 138 31.84 33.88 -35.27
N LYS A 139 30.50 33.92 -35.16
CA LYS A 139 29.69 35.02 -35.72
C LYS A 139 29.96 36.35 -35.03
N ALA A 140 30.12 36.35 -33.70
CA ALA A 140 30.46 37.54 -32.96
C ALA A 140 31.84 38.05 -33.35
N GLN A 141 32.82 37.15 -33.49
CA GLN A 141 34.16 37.49 -33.94
C GLN A 141 34.17 38.07 -35.35
N GLU A 142 33.52 37.40 -36.31
CA GLU A 142 33.37 37.88 -37.68
C GLU A 142 32.72 39.27 -37.71
N THR A 143 31.64 39.46 -36.96
CA THR A 143 30.89 40.71 -36.94
C THR A 143 31.72 41.84 -36.34
N PHE A 144 32.24 41.69 -35.12
CA PHE A 144 32.87 42.78 -34.39
C PHE A 144 34.33 43.04 -34.77
N GLN A 145 35.07 42.04 -35.27
CA GLN A 145 36.47 42.21 -35.65
C GLN A 145 36.65 42.47 -37.15
N GLN A 146 35.83 41.85 -38.01
CA GLN A 146 36.04 41.93 -39.46
C GLN A 146 35.05 42.84 -40.17
N ARG A 147 33.77 42.85 -39.77
CA ARG A 147 32.71 43.60 -40.46
C ARG A 147 32.41 44.96 -39.84
N TYR A 148 32.51 45.07 -38.52
CA TYR A 148 32.33 46.33 -37.81
C TYR A 148 33.60 47.17 -37.96
N MET A 149 33.78 47.75 -39.15
CA MET A 149 34.73 48.84 -39.35
C MET A 149 34.14 50.10 -38.70
N GLU A 150 34.96 50.88 -38.01
CA GLU A 150 34.55 52.19 -37.48
C GLU A 150 33.76 52.93 -38.55
N TYR A 151 32.59 53.46 -38.16
CA TYR A 151 31.73 54.22 -39.04
C TYR A 151 32.50 55.47 -39.49
N GLU A 152 33.23 55.38 -40.59
CA GLU A 152 33.77 56.53 -41.30
C GLU A 152 32.58 57.45 -41.59
N PRO A 153 32.55 58.68 -41.06
CA PRO A 153 31.47 59.60 -41.31
C PRO A 153 31.40 59.88 -42.81
N THR A 154 30.56 59.13 -43.51
CA THR A 154 30.14 59.48 -44.86
C THR A 154 29.39 60.79 -44.70
N GLY A 155 30.05 61.90 -45.02
CA GLY A 155 29.68 63.29 -44.71
C GLY A 155 28.35 63.78 -45.31
N THR A 156 27.42 62.87 -45.59
CA THR A 156 26.05 63.09 -46.03
C THR A 156 25.07 62.86 -44.88
N THR A 157 25.45 63.07 -43.62
CA THR A 157 24.44 63.23 -42.56
C THR A 157 23.66 64.51 -42.88
N PRO A 158 22.36 64.45 -43.24
CA PRO A 158 21.62 65.64 -43.63
C PRO A 158 21.50 66.58 -42.43
N CYS A 159 22.12 67.76 -42.53
CA CYS A 159 21.92 68.82 -41.55
C CYS A 159 20.47 69.34 -41.64
N LYS A 160 19.86 69.67 -40.50
CA LYS A 160 18.50 70.21 -40.44
C LYS A 160 18.39 71.47 -41.33
N SER A 161 17.60 71.39 -42.39
CA SER A 161 17.17 72.55 -43.19
C SER A 161 16.11 73.32 -42.39
N GLU A 162 16.26 74.63 -42.21
CA GLU A 162 15.19 75.46 -41.65
C GLU A 162 13.99 75.45 -42.62
N PRO A 163 12.76 75.16 -42.15
CA PRO A 163 11.59 75.14 -43.01
C PRO A 163 11.24 76.56 -43.46
N GLU A 164 11.13 76.76 -44.77
CA GLU A 164 10.69 78.03 -45.38
C GLU A 164 9.18 78.21 -45.11
N VAL A 165 8.83 79.13 -44.20
CA VAL A 165 7.43 79.37 -43.81
C VAL A 165 6.78 80.35 -44.80
N PRO A 166 5.63 80.02 -45.43
CA PRO A 166 4.98 80.89 -46.40
C PRO A 166 4.59 82.25 -45.81
N THR A 167 4.85 83.32 -46.57
CA THR A 167 4.49 84.67 -46.13
C THR A 167 2.97 84.87 -46.10
N LYS A 168 2.48 85.81 -45.26
CA LYS A 168 1.05 86.15 -45.17
C LYS A 168 0.44 86.50 -46.54
N ALA A 169 1.20 87.15 -47.41
CA ALA A 169 0.76 87.48 -48.77
C ALA A 169 0.48 86.22 -49.59
N THR A 170 1.33 85.20 -49.50
CA THR A 170 1.13 83.91 -50.16
C THR A 170 -0.15 83.23 -49.64
N ILE A 171 -0.36 83.25 -48.32
CA ILE A 171 -1.57 82.68 -47.70
C ILE A 171 -2.84 83.43 -48.13
N GLU A 172 -2.80 84.76 -48.18
CA GLU A 172 -3.96 85.56 -48.61
C GLU A 172 -4.25 85.41 -50.11
N SER A 173 -3.23 85.22 -50.96
CA SER A 173 -3.44 84.97 -52.39
C SER A 173 -4.15 83.64 -52.69
N LEU A 174 -4.00 82.66 -51.79
CA LEU A 174 -4.65 81.35 -51.88
C LEU A 174 -6.04 81.33 -51.24
N ARG A 175 -6.45 82.40 -50.56
CA ARG A 175 -7.77 82.46 -49.94
C ARG A 175 -8.83 82.58 -51.03
N ALA A 176 -9.84 81.70 -50.98
CA ALA A 176 -10.98 81.80 -51.87
C ALA A 176 -11.66 83.18 -51.75
N LYS A 177 -12.22 83.69 -52.86
CA LYS A 177 -13.01 84.92 -52.85
C LYS A 177 -14.18 84.77 -51.85
N PRO A 178 -14.66 85.87 -51.25
CA PRO A 178 -15.82 85.84 -50.36
C PRO A 178 -16.99 85.10 -51.01
N VAL A 179 -17.72 84.32 -50.21
CA VAL A 179 -18.80 83.43 -50.68
C VAL A 179 -19.87 84.22 -51.43
N GLU A 180 -20.09 85.47 -51.05
CA GLU A 180 -21.03 86.38 -51.68
C GLU A 180 -20.66 86.59 -53.16
N SER A 181 -19.39 86.88 -53.46
CA SER A 181 -18.89 87.00 -54.84
C SER A 181 -18.93 85.67 -55.60
N LEU A 182 -18.74 84.53 -54.91
CA LEU A 182 -18.85 83.22 -55.53
C LEU A 182 -20.31 82.88 -55.90
N VAL A 183 -21.27 83.23 -55.05
CA VAL A 183 -22.71 83.03 -55.29
C VAL A 183 -23.19 83.94 -56.42
N GLU A 184 -22.72 85.18 -56.47
CA GLU A 184 -23.06 86.12 -57.54
C GLU A 184 -22.52 85.65 -58.90
N ALA A 185 -21.25 85.27 -58.96
CA ALA A 185 -20.64 84.70 -60.16
C ALA A 185 -21.32 83.40 -60.61
N PHE A 186 -21.79 82.57 -59.68
CA PHE A 186 -22.57 81.37 -60.02
C PHE A 186 -23.93 81.72 -60.63
N ARG A 187 -24.63 82.72 -60.09
CA ARG A 187 -25.92 83.18 -60.63
C ARG A 187 -25.76 83.81 -62.02
N GLU A 188 -24.71 84.60 -62.25
CA GLU A 188 -24.43 85.20 -63.55
C GLU A 188 -24.10 84.15 -64.62
N ASN A 189 -23.28 83.14 -64.30
CA ASN A 189 -22.89 82.11 -65.28
C ASN A 189 -23.93 81.02 -65.52
N ASN A 190 -24.96 80.89 -64.69
CA ASN A 190 -25.96 79.81 -64.77
C ASN A 190 -27.40 80.35 -64.81
N SER A 191 -27.62 81.45 -65.54
CA SER A 191 -28.97 81.93 -65.86
C SER A 191 -29.74 80.88 -66.67
N TYR A 192 -30.98 80.58 -66.25
CA TYR A 192 -31.82 79.48 -66.77
C TYR A 192 -32.38 79.74 -68.20
N GLU A 193 -31.90 80.78 -68.90
CA GLU A 193 -32.42 81.23 -70.20
C GLU A 193 -31.49 80.95 -71.39
N SER A 194 -30.42 80.17 -71.20
CA SER A 194 -29.56 79.68 -72.30
C SER A 194 -30.03 78.32 -72.82
N PHE A 195 -31.04 78.37 -73.70
CA PHE A 195 -31.54 77.26 -74.50
C PHE A 195 -30.51 76.72 -75.50
N ALA A 196 -30.74 75.48 -75.93
CA ALA A 196 -30.46 75.00 -77.29
C ALA A 196 -29.00 74.95 -77.77
N ALA A 197 -28.52 73.70 -77.91
CA ALA A 197 -27.62 73.21 -78.95
C ALA A 197 -26.51 74.16 -79.45
N LYS A 198 -25.28 73.95 -78.97
CA LYS A 198 -24.16 73.31 -79.71
C LYS A 198 -22.85 73.41 -78.92
N GLU A 199 -22.11 72.29 -78.95
CA GLU A 199 -20.64 72.08 -78.92
C GLU A 199 -19.73 73.21 -78.38
N SER A 200 -18.68 73.00 -77.58
CA SER A 200 -17.87 71.83 -77.29
C SER A 200 -16.91 72.16 -76.13
N LYS A 201 -16.58 71.18 -75.29
CA LYS A 201 -15.22 71.03 -74.74
C LYS A 201 -15.06 69.61 -74.18
N PRO A 202 -14.12 68.80 -74.70
CA PRO A 202 -13.82 67.50 -74.15
C PRO A 202 -13.03 67.68 -72.84
N GLN A 203 -13.63 67.38 -71.69
CA GLN A 203 -12.87 67.22 -70.46
C GLN A 203 -12.23 65.83 -70.45
N GLN A 204 -11.01 65.77 -70.99
CA GLN A 204 -10.04 64.73 -70.66
C GLN A 204 -9.76 64.81 -69.15
N LEU A 205 -10.37 63.91 -68.38
CA LEU A 205 -9.86 63.50 -67.09
C LEU A 205 -9.27 62.10 -67.24
N THR A 206 -8.06 62.05 -67.80
CA THR A 206 -7.14 60.94 -67.64
C THR A 206 -6.80 60.82 -66.15
N ARG A 207 -7.53 59.96 -65.43
CA ARG A 207 -7.09 59.48 -64.11
C ARG A 207 -6.18 58.27 -64.34
N SER A 208 -4.88 58.45 -64.12
CA SER A 208 -3.93 57.35 -64.04
C SER A 208 -4.25 56.46 -62.83
N PRO A 209 -4.12 55.12 -62.94
CA PRO A 209 -4.35 54.20 -61.82
C PRO A 209 -3.21 54.24 -60.79
N LEU A 210 -3.57 54.09 -59.52
CA LEU A 210 -2.68 53.98 -58.36
C LEU A 210 -1.85 52.69 -58.44
N SER A 211 -0.52 52.85 -58.52
CA SER A 211 0.45 51.76 -58.45
C SER A 211 0.40 51.05 -57.09
N GLN A 212 0.45 49.72 -57.12
CA GLN A 212 0.52 48.84 -55.95
C GLN A 212 1.80 49.10 -55.13
N VAL A 213 1.63 49.14 -53.81
CA VAL A 213 2.72 49.10 -52.83
C VAL A 213 2.92 47.64 -52.43
N ASN A 214 4.14 47.13 -52.61
CA ASN A 214 4.66 45.98 -51.87
C ASN A 214 5.39 46.49 -50.63
#